data_AF-A0A2V7PRM0-F1
#
_entry.id   AF-A0A2V7PRM0-F1
#
_cell.length_a   1.000
_cell.length_b   1.000
_cell.length_c   1.000
_cell.angle_alpha   90.00
_cell.angle_beta   90.00
_cell.angle_gamma   90.00
#
_symmetry.space_group_name_H-M   'P 1'
#
loop_
_entity.id
_entity.type
_entity.pdbx_description
1 polymer ?
#
loop_
_entity_poly.entity_id
_entity_poly.type
_entity_poly.pdbx_seq_one_letter_code
_entity_poly.pdbx_strand_id
1 'polypeptide(L)'
;MSINRGNQFDYMVSMSGPSRGLQLWQKEHLPQDDARRNEIYTLGDVNLSLIRTMRGQTIYVTHDTNLPRPYSRKYVLQGTRGLVEGWPRRVYVEGMSEKEDQWDPVEKWFASHDHPLWT
;
A
#
# COMPACT_ATOMS: atom_id res chain seq x y z
N MET A 1 8.30 -8.11 -11.89
CA MET A 1 8.00 -9.26 -10.99
C MET A 1 7.38 -10.47 -11.71
N SER A 2 6.72 -10.30 -12.87
CA SER A 2 6.23 -11.40 -13.73
C SER A 2 5.28 -12.41 -13.05
N ILE A 3 4.42 -11.91 -12.16
CA ILE A 3 3.38 -12.73 -11.52
C ILE A 3 2.45 -13.29 -12.61
N ASN A 4 2.10 -14.57 -12.49
CA ASN A 4 1.36 -15.37 -13.48
C ASN A 4 2.06 -15.51 -14.85
N ARG A 5 3.36 -15.19 -14.93
CA ARG A 5 4.21 -15.32 -16.12
C ARG A 5 5.61 -15.83 -15.74
N GLY A 6 5.66 -16.98 -15.06
CA GLY A 6 6.91 -17.58 -14.56
C GLY A 6 7.28 -17.19 -13.12
N ASN A 7 6.38 -16.51 -12.42
CA ASN A 7 6.42 -16.27 -10.97
C ASN A 7 4.98 -16.36 -10.43
N GLN A 8 4.82 -16.62 -9.13
CA GLN A 8 3.52 -16.72 -8.48
C GLN A 8 3.65 -16.35 -7.00
N PHE A 9 2.54 -15.99 -6.36
CA PHE A 9 2.46 -15.91 -4.90
C PHE A 9 2.45 -17.33 -4.34
N ASP A 10 3.27 -17.59 -3.32
CA ASP A 10 3.46 -18.95 -2.78
C ASP A 10 3.09 -19.07 -1.31
N TYR A 11 3.28 -18.01 -0.53
CA TYR A 11 3.04 -18.00 0.90
C TYR A 11 2.53 -16.63 1.36
N MET A 12 1.63 -16.64 2.34
CA MET A 12 1.13 -15.43 2.98
C MET A 12 0.96 -15.65 4.47
N VAL A 13 1.35 -14.65 5.25
CA VAL A 13 0.89 -14.45 6.63
C VAL A 13 0.12 -13.16 6.70
N SER A 14 -0.93 -13.13 7.52
CA SER A 14 -1.76 -11.93 7.70
C SER A 14 -2.05 -11.73 9.17
N MET A 15 -1.97 -10.48 9.60
CA MET A 15 -2.31 -10.05 10.95
C MET A 15 -3.36 -8.95 10.87
N SER A 16 -4.42 -9.11 11.66
CA SER A 16 -5.53 -8.18 11.75
C SER A 16 -5.54 -7.52 13.13
N GLY A 17 -5.67 -6.20 13.16
CA GLY A 17 -5.97 -5.47 14.39
C GLY A 17 -7.41 -5.69 14.86
N PRO A 18 -7.80 -5.14 16.02
CA PRO A 18 -9.19 -5.15 16.45
C PRO A 18 -10.06 -4.32 15.49
N SER A 19 -11.36 -4.62 15.46
CA SER A 19 -12.37 -3.75 14.83
C SER A 19 -12.85 -2.74 15.86
N ARG A 20 -12.57 -1.44 15.64
CA ARG A 20 -12.98 -0.33 16.53
C ARG A 20 -13.54 0.87 15.78
N GLY A 21 -13.06 1.16 14.58
CA GLY A 21 -13.39 2.37 13.82
C GLY A 21 -14.88 2.51 13.53
N LEU A 22 -15.48 1.47 12.94
CA LEU A 22 -16.92 1.50 12.60
C LEU A 22 -17.81 1.45 13.86
N GLN A 23 -17.35 0.79 14.93
CA GLN A 23 -18.07 0.78 16.21
C GLN A 23 -18.05 2.15 16.90
N LEU A 24 -16.98 2.93 16.73
CA LEU A 24 -16.93 4.31 17.18
C LEU A 24 -17.83 5.19 16.32
N TRP A 25 -17.69 5.09 14.99
CA TRP A 25 -18.45 5.88 14.04
C TRP A 25 -19.96 5.76 14.28
N GLN A 26 -20.49 4.54 14.41
CA GLN A 26 -21.93 4.33 14.66
C GLN A 26 -22.41 4.96 15.97
N LYS A 27 -21.57 4.99 17.03
CA LYS A 27 -21.95 5.57 18.33
C LYS A 27 -22.04 7.10 18.26
N GLU A 28 -21.18 7.71 17.46
CA GLU A 28 -21.08 9.16 17.30
C GLU A 28 -22.10 9.72 16.30
N HIS A 29 -22.48 8.94 15.28
CA HIS A 29 -23.25 9.45 14.14
C HIS A 29 -24.69 8.97 14.09
N LEU A 30 -25.06 7.92 14.84
CA LEU A 30 -26.42 7.36 14.80
C LEU A 30 -27.19 7.65 16.09
N PRO A 31 -28.52 7.92 16.00
CA PRO A 31 -29.41 7.98 17.16
C PRO A 31 -29.31 6.73 18.03
N GLN A 32 -29.54 6.87 19.34
CA GLN A 32 -29.36 5.77 20.30
C GLN A 32 -30.24 4.55 20.01
N ASP A 33 -31.42 4.75 19.44
CA ASP A 33 -32.42 3.75 19.08
C ASP A 33 -32.27 3.19 17.65
N ASP A 34 -31.27 3.65 16.90
CA ASP A 34 -31.01 3.16 15.55
C ASP A 34 -30.51 1.70 15.57
N ALA A 35 -31.23 0.80 14.90
CA ALA A 35 -30.93 -0.62 14.86
C ALA A 35 -29.50 -0.92 14.37
N ARG A 36 -28.92 -0.06 13.52
CA ARG A 36 -27.55 -0.20 13.01
C ARG A 36 -26.51 -0.11 14.12
N ARG A 37 -26.79 0.54 15.26
CA ARG A 37 -25.87 0.56 16.42
C ARG A 37 -25.65 -0.81 17.06
N ASN A 38 -26.51 -1.79 16.75
CA ASN A 38 -26.36 -3.17 17.19
C ASN A 38 -25.51 -4.02 16.22
N GLU A 39 -25.09 -3.45 15.08
CA GLU A 39 -24.19 -4.15 14.16
C GLU A 39 -22.81 -4.35 14.80
N ILE A 40 -22.25 -5.54 14.58
CA ILE A 40 -20.90 -5.90 15.00
C ILE A 40 -20.05 -6.08 13.75
N TYR A 41 -19.26 -5.06 13.42
CA TYR A 41 -18.23 -5.18 12.39
C TYR A 41 -17.09 -6.06 12.93
N THR A 42 -16.76 -7.11 12.18
CA THR A 42 -15.71 -8.07 12.56
C THR A 42 -14.39 -7.84 11.82
N LEU A 43 -14.44 -7.08 10.72
CA LEU A 43 -13.27 -6.67 9.97
C LEU A 43 -12.37 -5.78 10.86
N GLY A 44 -11.16 -6.26 11.16
CA GLY A 44 -10.16 -5.48 11.85
C GLY A 44 -9.81 -4.20 11.09
N ASP A 45 -9.57 -3.12 11.82
CA ASP A 45 -9.42 -1.79 11.21
C ASP A 45 -8.19 -1.69 10.30
N VAL A 46 -7.08 -2.30 10.74
CA VAL A 46 -5.81 -2.37 10.00
C VAL A 46 -5.41 -3.82 9.85
N ASN A 47 -5.31 -4.28 8.60
CA ASN A 47 -4.81 -5.61 8.27
C ASN A 47 -3.51 -5.47 7.49
N LEU A 48 -2.49 -6.22 7.89
CA LEU A 48 -1.20 -6.29 7.20
C LEU A 48 -0.96 -7.73 6.77
N SER A 49 -0.82 -7.93 5.47
CA SER A 49 -0.44 -9.23 4.90
C SER A 49 0.95 -9.13 4.31
N LEU A 50 1.82 -10.07 4.69
CA LEU A 50 3.12 -10.28 4.07
C LEU A 50 3.03 -11.48 3.13
N ILE A 51 3.29 -11.24 1.86
CA ILE A 51 3.18 -12.20 0.76
C ILE A 51 4.58 -12.46 0.24
N ARG A 52 4.91 -13.74 0.06
CA ARG A 52 6.11 -14.18 -0.64
C ARG A 52 5.74 -14.69 -2.03
N THR A 53 6.66 -14.52 -2.97
CA THR A 53 6.59 -15.14 -4.29
C THR A 53 7.49 -16.38 -4.37
N MET A 54 7.26 -17.26 -5.33
CA MET A 54 8.16 -18.41 -5.59
C MET A 54 9.62 -18.01 -5.88
N ARG A 55 9.84 -16.78 -6.38
CA ARG A 55 11.17 -16.23 -6.65
C ARG A 55 11.77 -15.47 -5.46
N GLY A 56 11.13 -15.50 -4.29
CA GLY A 56 11.64 -14.93 -3.05
C GLY A 56 11.42 -13.42 -2.89
N GLN A 57 10.68 -12.75 -3.79
CA GLN A 57 10.28 -11.36 -3.54
C GLN A 57 9.21 -11.31 -2.44
N THR A 58 9.21 -10.24 -1.67
CA THR A 58 8.20 -9.98 -0.64
C THR A 58 7.33 -8.79 -1.02
N ILE A 59 6.04 -8.90 -0.74
CA ILE A 59 5.06 -7.84 -0.89
C ILE A 59 4.34 -7.70 0.45
N TYR A 60 4.33 -6.51 1.03
CA TYR A 60 3.41 -6.22 2.13
C TYR A 60 2.24 -5.41 1.60
N VAL A 61 1.03 -5.83 1.93
CA VAL A 61 -0.21 -5.17 1.53
C VAL A 61 -1.02 -4.83 2.77
N THR A 62 -1.57 -3.61 2.80
CA THR A 62 -2.38 -3.13 3.92
C THR A 62 -3.82 -2.90 3.50
N HIS A 63 -4.76 -3.48 4.24
CA HIS A 63 -6.18 -3.10 4.18
C HIS A 63 -6.52 -2.22 5.39
N ASP A 64 -6.73 -0.94 5.14
CA ASP A 64 -6.91 0.12 6.14
C ASP A 64 -7.87 1.18 5.56
N THR A 65 -9.17 0.95 5.73
CA THR A 65 -10.26 1.70 5.07
C THR A 65 -11.24 2.36 6.03
N ASN A 66 -11.14 2.06 7.32
CA ASN A 66 -12.16 2.42 8.31
C ASN A 66 -11.67 3.43 9.36
N LEU A 67 -10.40 3.87 9.25
CA LEU A 67 -9.79 4.83 10.16
C LEU A 67 -9.46 6.14 9.46
N PRO A 68 -9.52 7.28 10.19
CA PRO A 68 -9.16 8.57 9.64
C PRO A 68 -7.66 8.65 9.35
N ARG A 69 -7.31 8.88 8.08
CA ARG A 69 -5.92 9.09 7.65
C ARG A 69 -5.85 9.82 6.31
N PRO A 70 -4.75 10.52 6.01
CA PRO A 70 -4.47 10.99 4.66
C PRO A 70 -4.43 9.84 3.65
N TYR A 71 -4.96 10.08 2.45
CA TYR A 71 -4.97 9.08 1.39
C TYR A 71 -3.55 8.70 0.97
N SER A 72 -3.27 7.40 0.97
CA SER A 72 -2.06 6.85 0.39
C SER A 72 -2.27 5.39 0.05
N ARG A 73 -1.80 4.99 -1.13
CA ARG A 73 -1.76 3.59 -1.57
C ARG A 73 -0.47 2.88 -1.16
N LYS A 74 0.46 3.59 -0.49
CA LYS A 74 1.77 3.08 -0.03
C LYS A 74 2.53 2.33 -1.13
N TYR A 75 2.41 2.78 -2.39
CA TYR A 75 3.14 2.15 -3.49
C TYR A 75 4.62 2.44 -3.32
N VAL A 76 5.37 1.39 -3.00
CA VAL A 76 6.82 1.37 -2.91
C VAL A 76 7.27 0.15 -3.71
N LEU A 77 8.24 0.33 -4.59
CA LEU A 77 8.92 -0.77 -5.26
C LEU A 77 10.42 -0.55 -5.13
N GLN A 78 11.11 -1.54 -4.57
CA GLN A 78 12.56 -1.49 -4.35
C GLN A 78 13.24 -2.62 -5.12
N GLY A 79 14.30 -2.25 -5.84
CA GLY A 79 15.24 -3.16 -6.48
C GLY A 79 16.64 -2.96 -5.93
N THR A 80 17.63 -3.60 -6.56
CA THR A 80 19.03 -3.57 -6.12
C THR A 80 19.73 -2.24 -6.37
N ARG A 81 19.20 -1.40 -7.27
CA ARG A 81 19.82 -0.12 -7.68
C ARG A 81 18.96 1.09 -7.39
N GLY A 82 17.84 0.93 -6.70
CA GLY A 82 16.94 2.05 -6.49
C GLY A 82 15.57 1.65 -6.00
N LEU A 83 14.77 2.67 -5.74
CA LEU A 83 13.40 2.55 -5.29
C LEU A 83 12.53 3.67 -5.85
N VAL A 84 11.25 3.38 -6.01
CA VAL A 84 10.22 4.35 -6.41
C VAL A 84 9.07 4.31 -5.43
N GLU A 85 8.52 5.48 -5.15
CA GLU A 85 7.31 5.66 -4.36
C GLU A 85 6.25 6.45 -5.12
N GLY A 86 4.97 6.13 -4.87
CA GLY A 86 3.84 6.82 -5.50
C GLY A 86 3.14 7.86 -4.63
N TRP A 87 3.29 7.81 -3.30
CA TRP A 87 2.62 8.71 -2.35
C TRP A 87 3.58 9.16 -1.22
N PRO A 88 4.32 10.28 -1.38
CA PRO A 88 4.38 11.13 -2.58
C PRO A 88 5.15 10.46 -3.72
N ARG A 89 5.03 11.02 -4.93
CA ARG A 89 5.72 10.54 -6.12
C ARG A 89 7.20 10.92 -6.07
N ARG A 90 8.08 9.94 -5.92
CA ARG A 90 9.53 10.15 -5.82
C ARG A 90 10.30 8.91 -6.23
N VAL A 91 11.54 9.09 -6.67
CA VAL A 91 12.40 8.00 -7.12
C VAL A 91 13.84 8.27 -6.69
N TYR A 92 14.57 7.20 -6.43
CA TYR A 92 16.01 7.24 -6.21
C TYR A 92 16.66 6.09 -6.97
N VAL A 93 17.74 6.39 -7.69
CA VAL A 93 18.54 5.40 -8.43
C VAL A 93 20.02 5.65 -8.17
N GLU A 94 20.69 4.64 -7.63
CA GLU A 94 22.11 4.64 -7.29
C GLU A 94 22.99 5.00 -8.51
N GLY A 95 23.81 6.04 -8.34
CA GLY A 95 24.72 6.56 -9.37
C GLY A 95 24.03 7.30 -10.52
N MET A 96 22.74 7.61 -10.43
CA MET A 96 22.00 8.36 -11.45
C MET A 96 21.15 9.50 -10.90
N SER A 97 20.70 9.41 -9.64
CA SER A 97 19.96 10.49 -9.00
C SER A 97 20.79 11.76 -8.83
N GLU A 98 20.13 12.92 -8.74
CA GLU A 98 20.81 14.22 -8.74
C GLU A 98 21.77 14.38 -7.55
N LYS A 99 21.43 13.76 -6.42
CA LYS A 99 22.23 13.72 -5.20
C LYS A 99 22.15 12.34 -4.56
N GLU A 100 23.25 11.92 -3.95
CA GLU A 100 23.30 10.70 -3.14
C GLU A 100 22.32 10.75 -1.97
N ASP A 101 21.69 9.61 -1.66
CA ASP A 101 20.71 9.42 -0.60
C ASP A 101 19.54 10.42 -0.60
N GLN A 102 19.23 11.03 -1.74
CA GLN A 102 18.16 12.02 -1.88
C GLN A 102 17.19 11.65 -3.00
N TRP A 103 15.92 11.95 -2.73
CA TRP A 103 14.85 11.71 -3.67
C TRP A 103 14.87 12.71 -4.82
N ASP A 104 14.70 12.19 -6.03
CA ASP A 104 14.33 13.00 -7.17
C ASP A 104 12.81 13.08 -7.34
N PRO A 105 12.29 14.18 -7.90
CA PRO A 105 10.94 14.22 -8.40
C PRO A 105 10.79 13.26 -9.59
N VAL A 106 9.75 12.45 -9.59
CA VAL A 106 9.56 11.40 -10.60
C VAL A 106 9.35 11.96 -12.01
N GLU A 107 8.88 13.20 -12.11
CA GLU A 107 8.59 13.88 -13.38
C GLU A 107 9.83 14.00 -14.27
N LYS A 108 11.01 14.20 -13.68
CA LYS A 108 12.30 14.22 -14.42
C LYS A 108 12.60 12.88 -15.08
N TRP A 109 12.20 11.78 -14.43
CA TRP A 109 12.50 10.42 -14.85
C TRP A 109 11.53 9.91 -15.90
N PHE A 110 10.24 10.22 -15.77
CA PHE A 110 9.22 9.78 -16.72
C PHE A 110 9.39 10.37 -18.12
N ALA A 111 9.93 11.59 -18.25
CA ALA A 111 10.23 12.16 -19.57
C ALA A 111 11.16 11.28 -20.44
N SER A 112 12.02 10.45 -19.82
CA SER A 112 12.99 9.60 -20.53
C SER A 112 12.73 8.10 -20.38
N HIS A 113 11.87 7.67 -19.46
CA HIS A 113 11.70 6.26 -19.08
C HIS A 113 10.23 5.81 -18.99
N ASP A 114 9.26 6.62 -19.43
CA ASP A 114 7.86 6.20 -19.39
C ASP A 114 7.59 5.03 -20.35
N HIS A 115 6.56 4.24 -20.03
CA HIS A 115 6.20 3.09 -20.84
C HIS A 115 5.61 3.56 -22.18
N PRO A 116 5.96 2.93 -23.33
CA PRO A 116 5.44 3.28 -24.65
C PRO A 116 3.91 3.20 -24.84
N LEU A 117 3.16 2.75 -23.83
CA LEU A 117 1.70 2.63 -23.86
C LEU A 117 1.01 3.73 -23.06
N TRP A 118 1.79 4.62 -22.43
CA TRP A 118 1.32 5.70 -21.58
C TRP A 118 1.41 7.06 -22.29
N THR A 119 1.87 7.06 -23.56
CA THR A 119 1.93 8.19 -24.50
C THR A 119 0.76 8.17 -25.49
#